data_AF-A0A7C4JTM9-F1
#
_entry.id   AF-A0A7C4JTM9-F1
#
_cell.length_a   1.000
_cell.length_b   1.000
_cell.length_c   1.000
_cell.angle_alpha   90.00
_cell.angle_beta   90.00
_cell.angle_gamma   90.00
#
_symmetry.space_group_name_H-M   'P 1'
#
loop_
_entity.id
_entity.type
_entity.pdbx_description
1 polymer ?
#
loop_
_entity_poly.entity_id
_entity_poly.type
_entity_poly.pdbx_seq_one_letter_code
_entity_poly.pdbx_strand_id
1 'polypeptide(L)'
;MAHSTEGLSEATCPRVKAWLSVTASGKLRFEFEKDSLSEEMLQKHFSWMLFQVLEPCMIPYRLLRYRTIAQRTIRPGIYQVWDTGPHLVVDF
;
A
#
# COMPACT_ATOMS: atom_id res chain seq x y z
N MET A 1 23.48 -27.39 25.11
CA MET A 1 23.41 -26.37 24.04
C MET A 1 21.95 -26.00 23.87
N ALA A 2 21.54 -24.90 24.47
CA ALA A 2 20.17 -24.42 24.38
C ALA A 2 20.00 -23.74 23.01
N HIS A 3 19.14 -24.30 22.16
CA HIS A 3 18.65 -23.59 20.99
C HIS A 3 17.72 -22.49 21.51
N SER A 4 18.20 -21.24 21.48
CA SER A 4 17.36 -20.06 21.58
C SER A 4 16.47 -20.03 20.33
N THR A 5 15.29 -20.59 20.41
CA THR A 5 14.16 -20.17 19.58
C THR A 5 13.77 -18.77 20.06
N GLU A 6 14.52 -17.77 19.59
CA GLU A 6 14.04 -16.39 19.60
C GLU A 6 12.75 -16.38 18.79
N GLY A 7 11.63 -16.19 19.50
CA GLY A 7 10.34 -16.01 18.88
C GLY A 7 10.48 -14.89 17.85
N LEU A 8 10.20 -15.23 16.58
CA LEU A 8 9.77 -14.24 15.61
C LEU A 8 8.64 -13.49 16.30
N SER A 9 8.91 -12.27 16.76
CA SER A 9 7.85 -11.40 17.22
C SER A 9 6.84 -11.39 16.10
N GLU A 10 5.58 -11.71 16.40
CA GLU A 10 4.49 -11.55 15.46
C GLU A 10 4.53 -10.10 15.02
N ALA A 11 5.17 -9.83 13.89
CA ALA A 11 5.23 -8.51 13.31
C ALA A 11 3.82 -8.22 12.84
N THR A 12 3.00 -7.70 13.75
CA THR A 12 1.65 -7.23 13.47
C THR A 12 1.77 -6.22 12.34
N CYS A 13 1.39 -6.64 11.14
CA CYS A 13 1.35 -5.76 9.98
C CYS A 13 0.37 -4.62 10.31
N PRO A 14 0.84 -3.35 10.35
CA PRO A 14 0.00 -2.25 10.76
C PRO A 14 -1.17 -2.11 9.81
N ARG A 15 -2.38 -1.99 10.36
CA ARG A 15 -3.59 -1.75 9.57
C ARG A 15 -3.73 -0.26 9.36
N VAL A 16 -3.56 0.16 8.12
CA VAL A 16 -3.59 1.56 7.72
C VAL A 16 -4.82 1.81 6.86
N LYS A 17 -5.48 2.97 7.05
CA LYS A 17 -6.56 3.40 6.17
C LYS A 17 -5.96 4.06 4.92
N ALA A 18 -6.57 3.77 3.77
CA ALA A 18 -6.25 4.41 2.51
C ALA A 18 -7.52 4.75 1.77
N TRP A 19 -7.47 5.83 0.98
CA TRP A 19 -8.47 6.08 -0.04
C TRP A 19 -8.08 5.39 -1.32
N LEU A 20 -9.12 4.97 -2.05
CA LEU A 20 -8.98 4.23 -3.29
C LEU A 20 -9.73 4.97 -4.39
N SER A 21 -9.01 5.37 -5.43
CA SER A 21 -9.54 6.10 -6.57
C SER A 21 -9.01 5.52 -7.89
N VAL A 22 -9.56 6.00 -9.01
CA VAL A 22 -9.11 5.63 -10.36
C VAL A 22 -8.67 6.89 -11.07
N THR A 23 -7.46 6.90 -11.60
CA THR A 23 -6.91 8.06 -12.31
C THR A 23 -7.58 8.23 -13.68
N ALA A 24 -7.41 9.40 -14.29
CA ALA A 24 -7.89 9.66 -15.65
C ALA A 24 -7.29 8.69 -16.69
N SER A 25 -6.08 8.18 -16.45
CA SER A 25 -5.42 7.17 -17.29
C SER A 25 -5.84 5.73 -16.99
N GLY A 26 -6.78 5.52 -16.05
CA GLY A 26 -7.32 4.20 -15.72
C GLY A 26 -6.48 3.39 -14.72
N LYS A 27 -5.48 4.02 -14.08
CA LYS A 27 -4.70 3.39 -13.02
C LYS A 27 -5.46 3.39 -11.70
N LEU A 28 -5.20 2.39 -10.88
CA LEU A 28 -5.75 2.35 -9.53
C LEU A 28 -4.82 3.14 -8.61
N ARG A 29 -5.37 4.08 -7.85
CA ARG A 29 -4.61 4.96 -6.97
C ARG A 29 -4.99 4.73 -5.52
N PHE A 30 -3.98 4.46 -4.70
CA PHE A 30 -4.09 4.46 -3.25
C PHE A 30 -3.50 5.74 -2.70
N GLU A 31 -4.21 6.37 -1.77
CA GLU A 31 -3.78 7.59 -1.09
C GLU A 31 -3.82 7.36 0.42
N PHE A 32 -2.72 7.66 1.09
CA PHE A 32 -2.57 7.56 2.54
C PHE A 32 -2.43 8.97 3.10
N GLU A 33 -3.32 9.40 4.00
CA GLU A 33 -3.19 10.67 4.72
C GLU A 33 -2.03 10.57 5.69
N LYS A 34 -1.03 11.46 5.58
CA LYS A 34 0.10 11.43 6.52
C LYS A 34 -0.34 11.72 7.94
N ASP A 35 -1.32 12.61 8.12
CA ASP A 35 -1.85 12.98 9.44
C ASP A 35 -2.59 11.82 10.13
N SER A 36 -2.99 10.80 9.36
CA SER A 36 -3.56 9.56 9.90
C SER A 36 -2.51 8.53 10.34
N LEU A 37 -1.22 8.81 10.08
CA LEU A 37 -0.10 7.93 10.38
C LEU A 37 0.78 8.54 11.49
N SER A 38 1.30 7.68 12.36
CA SER A 38 2.34 8.13 13.29
C SER A 38 3.65 8.39 12.55
N GLU A 39 4.47 9.30 13.10
CA GLU A 39 5.81 9.58 12.58
C GLU A 39 6.67 8.31 12.47
N GLU A 40 6.57 7.42 13.47
CA GLU A 40 7.24 6.12 13.45
C GLU A 40 6.79 5.26 12.24
N MET A 41 5.49 5.22 11.94
CA MET A 41 4.99 4.47 10.78
C MET A 41 5.50 5.06 9.46
N LEU A 42 5.49 6.38 9.34
CA LEU A 42 6.02 7.09 8.16
C LEU A 42 7.50 6.78 7.97
N GLN A 43 8.31 6.89 9.02
CA GLN A 43 9.74 6.65 8.94
C GLN A 43 10.07 5.17 8.68
N LYS A 44 9.37 4.25 9.33
CA LYS A 44 9.63 2.81 9.21
C LYS A 44 9.14 2.21 7.90
N HIS A 45 7.99 2.63 7.41
CA HIS A 45 7.32 1.97 6.27
C HIS A 45 7.38 2.78 4.97
N PHE A 46 7.56 4.09 5.03
CA PHE A 46 7.52 4.96 3.84
C PHE A 46 8.83 5.70 3.58
N SER A 47 9.87 5.57 4.42
CA SER A 47 11.15 6.29 4.22
C SER A 47 11.81 6.01 2.87
N TRP A 48 11.66 4.81 2.32
CA TRP A 48 12.23 4.45 1.03
C TRP A 48 11.35 4.88 -0.15
N MET A 49 10.15 5.41 0.11
CA MET A 49 9.16 5.73 -0.91
C MET A 49 8.85 4.55 -1.82
N LEU A 50 8.83 3.35 -1.24
CA LEU A 50 8.51 2.10 -1.93
C LEU A 50 7.40 1.37 -1.15
N PHE A 51 6.46 0.82 -1.90
CA PHE A 51 5.34 0.05 -1.36
C PHE A 51 5.42 -1.39 -1.86
N GLN A 52 5.57 -2.34 -0.94
CA GLN A 52 5.68 -3.76 -1.28
C GLN A 52 4.32 -4.43 -1.19
N VAL A 53 3.89 -5.05 -2.29
CA VAL A 53 2.75 -5.95 -2.34
C VAL A 53 3.28 -7.39 -2.32
N LEU A 54 3.00 -8.11 -1.24
CA LEU A 54 3.43 -9.50 -1.07
C LEU A 54 2.49 -10.49 -1.76
N GLU A 55 1.19 -10.21 -1.73
CA GLU A 55 0.15 -11.10 -2.22
C GLU A 55 -0.75 -10.38 -3.23
N PRO A 56 -1.27 -11.09 -4.25
CA PRO A 56 -2.16 -10.49 -5.23
C PRO A 56 -3.45 -10.00 -4.54
N CYS A 57 -3.78 -8.74 -4.75
CA CYS A 57 -4.97 -8.13 -4.16
C CYS A 57 -6.05 -7.92 -5.24
N MET A 58 -7.24 -8.45 -5.02
CA MET A 58 -8.37 -8.26 -5.94
C MET A 58 -8.97 -6.86 -5.80
N ILE A 59 -9.21 -6.21 -6.93
CA ILE A 59 -9.85 -4.90 -6.94
C ILE A 59 -11.36 -5.07 -6.65
N PRO A 60 -11.94 -4.28 -5.73
CA PRO A 60 -13.38 -4.31 -5.48
C PRO A 60 -14.21 -4.13 -6.76
N TYR A 61 -15.20 -5.00 -6.97
CA TYR A 61 -16.02 -5.00 -8.19
C TYR A 61 -16.68 -3.65 -8.51
N ARG A 62 -17.00 -2.85 -7.48
CA ARG A 62 -17.57 -1.51 -7.66
C ARG A 62 -16.67 -0.59 -8.48
N LEU A 63 -15.35 -0.76 -8.37
CA LEU A 63 -14.36 0.00 -9.15
C LEU A 63 -14.19 -0.55 -10.56
N LEU A 64 -14.35 -1.86 -10.76
CA LEU A 64 -14.28 -2.47 -12.10
C LEU A 64 -15.36 -1.97 -13.06
N ARG A 65 -16.39 -1.25 -12.57
CA ARG A 65 -17.37 -0.56 -13.42
C ARG A 65 -16.77 0.61 -14.20
N TYR A 66 -15.62 1.15 -13.77
CA TYR A 66 -14.89 2.15 -14.53
C TYR A 66 -14.26 1.48 -15.75
N ARG A 67 -14.73 1.86 -16.95
CA ARG A 67 -14.32 1.27 -18.24
C ARG A 67 -12.82 1.40 -18.54
N THR A 68 -12.11 2.25 -17.79
CA THR A 68 -10.69 2.53 -17.97
C THR A 68 -9.77 1.60 -17.16
N ILE A 69 -10.29 0.81 -16.22
CA ILE A 69 -9.47 -0.11 -15.44
C ILE A 69 -9.10 -1.33 -16.28
N ALA A 70 -7.84 -1.40 -16.70
CA ALA A 70 -7.32 -2.51 -17.50
C ALA A 70 -7.01 -3.77 -16.66
N GLN A 71 -6.62 -3.59 -15.39
CA GLN A 71 -6.17 -4.69 -14.51
C GLN A 71 -7.21 -4.96 -13.42
N ARG A 72 -7.55 -6.23 -13.18
CA ARG A 72 -8.53 -6.63 -12.14
C ARG A 72 -7.89 -6.96 -10.79
N THR A 73 -6.58 -6.97 -10.74
CA THR A 73 -5.79 -7.45 -9.61
C THR A 73 -4.52 -6.62 -9.52
N ILE A 74 -4.18 -6.18 -8.32
CA ILE A 74 -2.88 -5.62 -8.00
C ILE A 74 -1.90 -6.78 -7.85
N ARG A 75 -0.83 -6.78 -8.64
CA ARG A 75 0.15 -7.87 -8.64
C ARG A 75 1.13 -7.73 -7.47
N PRO A 76 1.74 -8.83 -7.01
CA PRO A 76 2.90 -8.75 -6.13
C PRO A 76 4.04 -7.98 -6.80
N GLY A 77 4.75 -7.18 -6.02
CA GLY A 77 5.84 -6.33 -6.53
C GLY A 77 6.18 -5.17 -5.61
N ILE A 78 7.16 -4.37 -6.04
CA ILE A 78 7.55 -3.14 -5.36
C ILE A 78 7.10 -1.98 -6.25
N TYR A 79 6.35 -1.06 -5.66
CA TYR A 79 5.72 0.07 -6.34
C TYR A 79 6.27 1.38 -5.79
N GLN A 80 6.40 2.38 -6.66
CA GLN A 80 6.85 3.71 -6.24
C GLN A 80 5.75 4.42 -5.45
N VAL A 81 6.13 4.98 -4.29
CA VAL A 81 5.33 5.93 -3.53
C VAL A 81 5.73 7.34 -3.93
N TRP A 82 4.75 8.21 -4.11
CA TRP A 82 4.93 9.62 -4.39
C TRP A 82 4.43 10.44 -3.21
N ASP A 83 5.23 11.41 -2.79
CA ASP A 83 4.84 12.37 -1.77
C ASP A 83 4.21 13.60 -2.44
N THR A 84 2.95 13.88 -2.13
CA THR A 84 2.21 15.03 -2.68
C THR A 84 1.98 16.15 -1.66
N GLY A 85 2.68 16.12 -0.53
CA GLY A 85 2.48 17.03 0.59
C GLY A 85 1.67 16.35 1.70
N PRO A 86 0.33 16.50 1.76
CA PRO A 86 -0.49 15.88 2.80
C PRO A 86 -0.69 14.37 2.61
N HIS A 87 -0.42 13.84 1.42
CA HIS A 87 -0.68 12.44 1.09
C HIS A 87 0.57 11.72 0.58
N LEU A 88 0.60 10.41 0.83
CA LEU A 88 1.46 9.46 0.13
C LEU A 88 0.60 8.70 -0.88
N VAL A 89 1.08 8.62 -2.13
CA VAL A 89 0.30 8.12 -3.26
C VAL A 89 1.01 6.94 -3.92
N VAL A 90 0.27 5.87 -4.21
CA VAL A 90 0.75 4.72 -4.97
C VAL A 90 -0.21 4.44 -6.12
N ASP A 91 0.33 4.42 -7.34
CA ASP A 91 -0.42 4.11 -8.56
C ASP A 91 -0.08 2.70 -9.05
N PHE A 92 -1.11 1.90 -9.35
CA PHE A 92 -1.04 0.54 -9.89
C PHE A 92 -1.55 0.49 -11.34
#